data_AF-A0A645IUA3-F1
#
_entry.id   AF-A0A645IUA3-F1
#
_cell.length_a   1.000
_cell.length_b   1.000
_cell.length_c   1.000
_cell.angle_alpha   90.00
_cell.angle_beta   90.00
_cell.angle_gamma   90.00
#
_symmetry.space_group_name_H-M   'P 1'
#
loop_
_entity.id
_entity.type
_entity.pdbx_description
1 polymer ?
#
loop_
_entity_poly.entity_id
_entity_poly.type
_entity_poly.pdbx_seq_one_letter_code
_entity_poly.pdbx_strand_id
1 'polypeptide(L)' 'MQIALLTARIAHLTEHLKIHKGDHHSRRGLMLMVGQRRRLLNYVAKEDIDHYRALIARLGLRR' A
#
# COMPACT_ATOMS: atom_id res chain seq x y z
N MET A 1 10.36 -3.29 -6.73
CA MET A 1 10.52 -1.89 -6.26
C MET A 1 9.18 -1.16 -6.01
N GLN A 2 8.11 -1.38 -6.78
CA GLN A 2 6.87 -0.59 -6.71
C GLN A 2 6.09 -0.70 -5.37
N ILE A 3 6.02 -1.89 -4.76
CA ILE A 3 5.23 -2.11 -3.53
C ILE A 3 5.76 -1.31 -2.33
N ALA A 4 7.08 -1.19 -2.21
CA ALA A 4 7.71 -0.42 -1.13
C ALA A 4 7.43 1.09 -1.27
N LEU A 5 7.58 1.63 -2.48
CA LEU A 5 7.27 3.05 -2.78
C LEU A 5 5.80 3.37 -2.52
N LEU A 6 4.88 2.51 -2.98
CA LEU A 6 3.45 2.66 -2.70
C LEU A 6 3.17 2.63 -1.19
N THR A 7 3.85 1.75 -0.44
CA THR A 7 3.68 1.64 1.01
C THR A 7 4.11 2.91 1.73
N ALA A 8 5.29 3.46 1.40
CA ALA A 8 5.75 4.72 1.97
C ALA A 8 4.79 5.89 1.64
N ARG A 9 4.32 5.97 0.39
CA ARG A 9 3.40 7.02 -0.05
C ARG A 9 2.02 6.92 0.61
N ILE A 10 1.50 5.70 0.77
CA ILE A 10 0.25 5.42 1.50
C ILE A 10 0.37 5.87 2.95
N ALA A 11 1.48 5.54 3.62
CA ALA A 11 1.71 5.94 5.01
C ALA A 11 1.73 7.47 5.16
N HIS A 12 2.48 8.16 4.28
CA HIS A 12 2.53 9.63 4.27
C HIS A 12 1.16 10.27 4.04
N LEU A 13 0.40 9.82 3.03
CA LEU A 13 -0.94 10.35 2.76
C LEU A 13 -1.95 10.03 3.86
N THR A 14 -1.80 8.89 4.52
CA THR A 14 -2.66 8.53 5.65
C THR A 14 -2.49 9.53 6.79
N GLU A 15 -1.26 9.94 7.09
CA GLU A 15 -0.99 10.97 8.11
C GLU A 15 -1.52 12.35 7.68
N HIS A 16 -1.29 12.74 6.43
CA HIS A 16 -1.82 13.98 5.87
C HIS A 16 -3.35 14.08 6.01
N LEU A 17 -4.08 12.99 5.72
CA LEU A 17 -5.54 12.97 5.79
C LEU A 17 -6.11 12.94 7.21
N LYS A 18 -5.30 12.64 8.24
CA LYS A 18 -5.73 12.80 9.64
C LYS A 18 -5.90 14.27 10.00
N ILE A 19 -5.02 15.11 9.47
CA ILE A 19 -5.05 16.58 9.63
C ILE A 19 -6.12 17.17 8.68
N HIS A 20 -6.10 16.76 7.41
CA HIS A 20 -6.97 17.30 6.35
C HIS A 20 -8.17 16.39 6.07
N LYS A 21 -9.10 16.29 7.03
CA LYS A 21 -10.27 15.40 6.94
C LYS A 21 -11.20 15.71 5.75
N GLY A 22 -11.23 16.96 5.28
CA GLY A 22 -12.05 17.40 4.14
C GLY A 22 -11.43 17.13 2.76
N ASP A 23 -10.20 16.63 2.67
CA ASP A 23 -9.56 16.37 1.38
C ASP A 23 -10.03 15.03 0.77
N HIS A 24 -11.17 15.10 0.08
CA HIS A 24 -11.77 13.96 -0.60
C HIS A 24 -10.99 13.54 -1.86
N HIS A 25 -10.30 14.48 -2.52
CA HIS A 25 -9.53 14.19 -3.74
C HIS A 25 -8.29 13.37 -3.43
N SER A 26 -7.53 13.74 -2.40
CA SER A 26 -6.39 12.96 -1.92
C SER A 26 -6.82 11.62 -1.34
N ARG A 27 -7.98 11.53 -0.66
CA ARG A 27 -8.55 10.25 -0.20
C ARG A 27 -8.87 9.31 -1.36
N ARG A 28 -9.41 9.83 -2.48
CA ARG A 28 -9.62 9.03 -3.69
C ARG A 28 -8.29 8.52 -4.25
N GLY A 29 -7.28 9.38 -4.34
CA GLY A 29 -5.93 8.99 -4.77
C GLY A 29 -5.33 7.89 -3.88
N LEU A 30 -5.49 8.03 -2.56
CA LEU A 30 -5.06 7.02 -1.58
C LEU A 30 -5.72 5.66 -1.85
N MET A 31 -7.03 5.62 -2.06
CA MET A 31 -7.74 4.36 -2.37
C MET A 31 -7.23 3.69 -3.65
N LEU A 32 -6.93 4.47 -4.69
CA LEU A 32 -6.34 3.94 -5.93
C LEU A 32 -4.96 3.31 -5.68
N MET A 33 -4.10 3.97 -4.90
CA MET A 33 -2.78 3.45 -4.54
C MET A 33 -2.87 2.17 -3.70
N VAL A 34 -3.80 2.11 -2.74
CA VAL A 34 -4.07 0.90 -1.94
C VAL A 34 -4.51 -0.25 -2.84
N GLY A 35 -5.43 0.01 -3.78
CA GLY A 35 -5.88 -0.98 -4.76
C GLY A 35 -4.76 -1.48 -5.67
N GLN A 36 -3.90 -0.59 -6.15
CA GLN A 36 -2.73 -0.95 -6.95
C GLN A 36 -1.75 -1.82 -6.16
N ARG A 37 -1.43 -1.44 -4.91
CA ARG A 37 -0.57 -2.24 -4.03
C ARG A 37 -1.14 -3.63 -3.80
N ARG A 38 -2.45 -3.74 -3.57
CA ARG A 38 -3.13 -5.04 -3.39
C ARG A 38 -3.01 -5.92 -4.64
N ARG A 39 -3.21 -5.37 -5.84
CA ARG A 39 -3.04 -6.14 -7.09
C ARG A 39 -1.62 -6.66 -7.25
N LEU A 40 -0.61 -5.84 -6.96
CA LEU A 40 0.80 -6.24 -7.02
C LEU A 40 1.13 -7.33 -5.99
N LEU A 41 0.64 -7.19 -4.76
CA LEU A 41 0.83 -8.22 -3.72
C LEU A 41 0.15 -9.54 -4.09
N ASN A 42 -1.04 -9.49 -4.67
CA ASN A 42 -1.73 -10.69 -5.16
C ASN A 42 -0.97 -11.36 -6.30
N TYR A 43 -0.33 -10.58 -7.17
CA TYR A 43 0.51 -11.10 -8.25
C TYR A 43 1.73 -11.83 -7.67
N VAL A 44 2.49 -11.18 -6.77
CA VAL A 44 3.64 -11.81 -6.10
C VAL A 44 3.22 -13.08 -5.35
N ALA A 45 2.10 -13.06 -4.64
CA ALA A 45 1.61 -14.23 -3.91
C ALA A 45 1.23 -15.42 -4.82
N LYS A 46 0.85 -15.17 -6.08
CA LYS A 46 0.55 -16.22 -7.06
C LYS A 46 1.83 -16.82 -7.66
N GLU A 47 2.87 -16.02 -7.82
CA GLU A 47 4.15 -16.47 -8.37
C GLU A 47 5.03 -17.15 -7.31
N ASP A 48 5.16 -16.52 -6.14
CA ASP A 48 6.04 -16.97 -5.06
C ASP A 48 5.47 -16.56 -3.70
N ILE A 49 4.96 -17.56 -2.98
CA ILE A 49 4.35 -17.37 -1.66
C ILE A 49 5.37 -17.01 -0.58
N ASP A 50 6.61 -17.50 -0.67
CA ASP A 50 7.65 -17.26 0.33
C ASP A 50 8.23 -15.86 0.18
N HIS A 51 8.43 -15.41 -1.06
CA HIS A 51 8.77 -14.02 -1.34
C HIS A 51 7.65 -13.07 -0.91
N TYR A 52 6.37 -13.40 -1.14
CA TYR A 52 5.25 -12.63 -0.61
C TYR A 52 5.31 -12.50 0.92
N ARG A 53 5.53 -13.61 1.64
CA ARG A 53 5.64 -13.63 3.11
C ARG A 53 6.81 -12.77 3.60
N ALA A 54 7.97 -12.90 2.98
CA ALA A 54 9.14 -12.09 3.31
C ALA A 54 8.88 -10.60 3.05
N LEU A 55 8.20 -10.26 1.95
CA LEU A 55 7.88 -8.89 1.58
C LEU A 55 6.89 -8.24 2.54
N ILE A 56 5.81 -8.91 2.92
CA ILE A 56 4.84 -8.36 3.88
C ILE A 56 5.45 -8.20 5.27
N ALA A 57 6.30 -9.13 5.70
CA ALA A 57 7.02 -9.06 6.97
C ALA A 57 7.98 -7.87 6.99
N ARG A 58 8.79 -7.72 5.92
CA ARG A 58 9.74 -6.60 5.78
C ARG A 58 9.04 -5.23 5.75
N LEU A 59 7.84 -5.15 5.16
CA LEU A 59 7.08 -3.91 5.05
C LEU A 59 6.09 -3.67 6.21
N GLY A 60 5.99 -4.60 7.18
CA GLY A 60 5.05 -4.51 8.29
C GLY A 60 3.57 -4.49 7.87
N LEU A 61 3.24 -5.06 6.71
CA LEU A 61 1.87 -5.06 6.20
C LEU A 61 1.07 -6.19 6.85
N ARG A 62 -0.05 -5.84 7.48
CA ARG A 62 -0.99 -6.80 8.08
C ARG A 62 -1.97 -7.32 7.03
N ARG A 63 -2.37 -8.58 7.20
CA ARG A 63 -3.32 -9.31 6.35
C ARG A 63 -4.75 -8.92 6.65
#